data_AF-A0A9E5N4I6-F1
#
_entry.id   AF-A0A9E5N4I6-F1
#
_cell.length_a   1.000
_cell.length_b   1.000
_cell.length_c   1.000
_cell.angle_alpha   90.00
_cell.angle_beta   90.00
_cell.angle_gamma   90.00
#
_symmetry.space_group_name_H-M   'P 1'
#
loop_
_entity.id
_entity.type
_entity.pdbx_description
1 polymer ?
#
loop_
_entity_poly.entity_id
_entity_poly.type
_entity_poly.pdbx_seq_one_letter_code
_entity_poly.pdbx_strand_id
1 'polypeptide(L)'
;MPTINQLIKKGRKRIKQKAKTPALGGCSQKRGVCIRVYTTTPKKPNSALRKVARVKLSNGMEVTAYIPGIGHNLQEHSIVLIRGGRVKDLPGVRYHVVRGTLDTAGVTDRKKGRSRYGTKRVKGTAPPAAPAAPEAPAA
;
A
#
# COMPACT_ATOMS: atom_id res chain seq x y z
N MET A 1 -39.50 -10.29 17.59
CA MET A 1 -39.33 -11.59 16.91
C MET A 1 -40.39 -11.71 15.83
N PRO A 2 -40.03 -11.88 14.54
CA PRO A 2 -41.03 -12.02 13.48
C PRO A 2 -41.72 -13.40 13.54
N THR A 3 -43.01 -13.45 13.24
CA THR A 3 -43.80 -14.69 13.22
C THR A 3 -43.52 -15.51 11.96
N ILE A 4 -43.82 -16.82 11.97
CA ILE A 4 -43.62 -17.72 10.82
C ILE A 4 -44.37 -17.20 9.58
N ASN A 5 -45.63 -16.76 9.74
CA ASN A 5 -46.41 -16.18 8.64
C ASN A 5 -45.80 -14.89 8.07
N GLN A 6 -45.09 -14.09 8.88
CA GLN A 6 -44.34 -12.93 8.39
C GLN A 6 -43.14 -13.34 7.55
N LEU A 7 -42.45 -14.43 7.92
CA LEU A 7 -41.33 -14.97 7.15
C LEU A 7 -41.77 -15.64 5.85
N ILE A 8 -42.94 -16.29 5.84
CA ILE A 8 -43.55 -16.86 4.63
C ILE A 8 -43.94 -15.75 3.65
N LYS A 9 -44.58 -14.67 4.14
CA LYS A 9 -44.95 -13.51 3.28
C LYS A 9 -43.75 -12.65 2.87
N LYS A 10 -42.74 -12.51 3.75
CA LYS A 10 -41.54 -11.70 3.54
C LYS A 10 -40.32 -12.45 4.04
N GLY A 11 -39.67 -13.19 3.14
CA GLY A 11 -38.43 -13.91 3.43
C GLY A 11 -37.31 -12.99 3.94
N ARG A 12 -36.39 -13.55 4.72
CA ARG A 12 -35.23 -12.79 5.24
C ARG A 12 -34.33 -12.37 4.08
N LYS A 13 -33.99 -11.08 4.02
CA LYS A 13 -33.05 -10.53 3.04
C LYS A 13 -31.66 -10.48 3.63
N ARG A 14 -30.67 -11.03 2.92
CA ARG A 14 -29.26 -10.87 3.27
C ARG A 14 -28.82 -9.43 2.95
N ILE A 15 -28.16 -8.78 3.90
CA ILE A 15 -27.61 -7.43 3.70
C ILE A 15 -26.40 -7.57 2.77
N LYS A 16 -26.47 -6.96 1.57
CA LYS A 16 -25.36 -6.94 0.62
C LYS A 16 -24.38 -5.83 0.98
N GLN A 17 -23.10 -6.15 1.12
CA GLN A 17 -22.04 -5.15 1.35
C GLN A 17 -21.31 -4.83 0.05
N LYS A 18 -20.97 -3.56 -0.16
CA LYS A 18 -20.18 -3.13 -1.32
C LYS A 18 -18.69 -3.36 -1.07
N ALA A 19 -17.97 -3.81 -2.10
CA ALA A 19 -16.54 -4.04 -2.01
C ALA A 19 -15.78 -2.71 -1.76
N LYS A 20 -14.79 -2.76 -0.84
CA LYS A 20 -13.93 -1.62 -0.53
C LYS A 20 -12.89 -1.33 -1.63
N THR A 21 -12.71 -2.21 -2.60
CA THR A 21 -11.73 -2.09 -3.69
C THR A 21 -12.33 -2.60 -5.01
N PRO A 22 -13.33 -1.92 -5.59
CA PRO A 22 -14.06 -2.41 -6.76
C PRO A 22 -13.17 -2.57 -8.00
N ALA A 23 -12.14 -1.74 -8.16
CA ALA A 23 -11.30 -1.75 -9.37
C ALA A 23 -10.40 -2.99 -9.47
N LEU A 24 -10.17 -3.69 -8.36
CA LEU A 24 -9.44 -4.96 -8.39
C LEU A 24 -10.28 -6.11 -8.95
N GLY A 25 -11.61 -5.98 -9.01
CA GLY A 25 -12.48 -7.01 -9.62
C GLY A 25 -12.30 -8.41 -9.03
N GLY A 26 -12.02 -8.53 -7.74
CA GLY A 26 -11.77 -9.81 -7.05
C GLY A 26 -10.30 -10.28 -7.06
N CYS A 27 -9.42 -9.68 -7.86
CA CYS A 27 -7.99 -9.99 -7.85
C CYS A 27 -7.29 -9.40 -6.62
N SER A 28 -6.24 -10.05 -6.13
CA SER A 28 -5.41 -9.52 -5.03
C SER A 28 -4.58 -8.31 -5.47
N GLN A 29 -4.04 -8.35 -6.68
CA GLN A 29 -3.21 -7.33 -7.29
C GLN A 29 -3.57 -7.17 -8.77
N LYS A 30 -3.39 -5.98 -9.33
CA LYS A 30 -3.54 -5.72 -10.77
C LYS A 30 -2.43 -4.83 -11.29
N ARG A 31 -1.98 -5.14 -12.50
CA ARG A 31 -1.03 -4.32 -13.26
C ARG A 31 -1.75 -3.09 -13.82
N GLY A 32 -1.04 -1.97 -13.91
CA GLY A 32 -1.50 -0.76 -14.56
C GLY A 32 -0.34 0.13 -15.00
N VAL A 33 -0.68 1.16 -15.76
CA VAL A 33 0.25 2.17 -16.30
C VAL A 33 -0.03 3.50 -15.63
N CYS A 34 1.01 4.17 -15.13
CA CYS A 34 0.90 5.51 -14.57
C CYS A 34 0.55 6.52 -15.68
N ILE A 35 -0.55 7.26 -15.48
CA ILE A 35 -0.94 8.38 -16.35
C ILE A 35 -0.25 9.65 -15.88
N ARG A 36 -0.34 9.94 -14.57
CA ARG A 36 0.31 11.10 -13.96
C ARG A 36 0.79 10.77 -12.56
N VAL A 37 1.93 11.33 -12.18
CA VAL A 37 2.51 11.23 -10.84
C VAL A 37 2.53 12.61 -10.21
N TYR A 38 1.90 12.76 -9.04
CA TYR A 38 1.72 14.07 -8.42
C TYR A 38 1.59 13.97 -6.90
N THR A 39 1.69 15.10 -6.21
CA THR A 39 1.51 15.18 -4.75
C THR A 39 0.13 15.70 -4.39
N THR A 40 -0.45 15.20 -3.30
CA THR A 40 -1.76 15.65 -2.80
C THR A 40 -1.69 15.95 -1.31
N THR A 41 -2.38 16.99 -0.87
CA THR A 41 -2.52 17.34 0.55
C THR A 41 -3.60 16.47 1.22
N PRO A 42 -3.37 15.99 2.46
CA PRO A 42 -4.35 15.20 3.21
C PRO A 42 -5.52 16.04 3.72
N LYS A 43 -6.58 15.35 4.18
CA LYS A 43 -7.67 15.98 4.92
C LYS A 43 -7.18 16.44 6.30
N LYS A 44 -7.68 17.59 6.78
CA LYS A 44 -7.57 18.05 8.19
C LYS A 44 -7.93 16.89 9.14
N PRO A 45 -7.18 16.59 10.22
CA PRO A 45 -6.20 17.41 10.96
C PRO A 45 -4.75 17.32 10.47
N ASN A 46 -4.46 16.43 9.53
CA ASN A 46 -3.09 16.14 9.12
C ASN A 46 -2.61 17.16 8.07
N SER A 47 -1.29 17.39 8.04
CA SER A 47 -0.61 18.18 6.99
C SER A 47 0.62 17.42 6.52
N ALA A 48 0.74 17.22 5.20
CA ALA A 48 1.88 16.57 4.54
C ALA A 48 1.72 16.66 3.02
N LEU A 49 2.81 16.44 2.28
CA LEU A 49 2.75 16.16 0.84
C LEU A 49 2.75 14.65 0.62
N ARG A 50 1.59 14.08 0.28
CA ARG A 50 1.47 12.64 0.00
C ARG A 50 1.74 12.40 -1.48
N LYS A 51 2.60 11.43 -1.79
CA LYS A 51 2.97 11.05 -3.17
C LYS A 51 1.94 10.06 -3.72
N VAL A 52 1.35 10.38 -4.87
CA VAL A 52 0.22 9.65 -5.44
C VAL A 52 0.41 9.51 -6.95
N ALA A 53 -0.06 8.40 -7.52
CA ALA A 53 -0.11 8.19 -8.95
C ALA A 53 -1.55 7.97 -9.42
N ARG A 54 -1.92 8.56 -10.56
CA ARG A 54 -3.10 8.15 -11.31
C ARG A 54 -2.68 7.01 -12.23
N VAL A 55 -3.38 5.89 -12.16
CA VAL A 55 -2.99 4.65 -12.83
C VAL A 55 -4.17 4.10 -13.60
N LYS A 56 -3.96 3.80 -14.89
CA LYS A 56 -4.89 3.05 -15.73
C LYS A 56 -4.61 1.57 -15.55
N LEU A 57 -5.54 0.85 -14.95
CA LEU A 57 -5.43 -0.59 -14.75
C LEU A 57 -5.67 -1.34 -16.06
N SER A 58 -5.22 -2.60 -16.11
CA SER A 58 -5.46 -3.48 -17.27
C SER A 58 -6.95 -3.74 -17.57
N ASN A 59 -7.86 -3.48 -16.63
CA ASN A 59 -9.31 -3.57 -16.84
C ASN A 59 -9.93 -2.26 -17.35
N GLY A 60 -9.13 -1.29 -17.77
CA GLY A 60 -9.58 -0.01 -18.30
C GLY A 60 -9.99 1.02 -17.24
N MET A 61 -10.09 0.62 -15.97
CA MET A 61 -10.45 1.55 -14.89
C MET A 61 -9.27 2.42 -14.48
N GLU A 62 -9.53 3.71 -14.34
CA GLU A 62 -8.56 4.64 -13.78
C GLU A 62 -8.72 4.79 -12.28
N VAL A 63 -7.62 4.59 -11.56
CA VAL A 63 -7.60 4.67 -10.12
C VAL A 63 -6.46 5.55 -9.63
N THR A 64 -6.66 6.13 -8.45
CA THR A 64 -5.63 6.87 -7.76
C THR A 64 -4.99 5.96 -6.71
N ALA A 65 -3.68 5.74 -6.82
CA ALA A 65 -2.92 4.84 -5.96
C ALA A 65 -1.84 5.60 -5.17
N TYR A 66 -1.71 5.29 -3.88
CA TYR A 66 -0.69 5.86 -3.02
C TYR A 66 0.66 5.18 -3.24
N ILE A 67 1.73 5.97 -3.25
CA ILE A 67 3.10 5.47 -3.36
C ILE A 67 3.71 5.39 -1.95
N PRO A 68 3.92 4.19 -1.38
CA PRO A 68 4.40 4.06 -0.02
C PRO A 68 5.93 4.22 0.05
N GLY A 69 6.39 4.82 1.15
CA GLY A 69 7.81 4.95 1.48
C GLY A 69 8.38 6.35 1.25
N ILE A 70 9.69 6.45 1.34
CA ILE A 70 10.46 7.67 1.10
C ILE A 70 11.04 7.57 -0.31
N GLY A 71 10.87 8.61 -1.12
CA GLY A 71 11.31 8.61 -2.52
C GLY A 71 10.54 7.66 -3.45
N HIS A 72 10.56 7.96 -4.75
CA HIS A 72 10.01 7.10 -5.80
C HIS A 72 10.68 7.44 -7.13
N ASN A 73 10.71 6.44 -8.01
CA ASN A 73 11.29 6.53 -9.37
C ASN A 73 10.19 6.54 -10.47
N LEU A 74 8.93 6.77 -10.10
CA LEU A 74 7.83 6.63 -11.05
C LEU A 74 7.69 7.89 -11.89
N GLN A 75 7.54 7.68 -13.18
CA GLN A 75 7.29 8.70 -14.19
C GLN A 75 5.94 8.40 -14.87
N GLU A 76 5.58 9.24 -15.83
CA GLU A 76 4.49 8.92 -16.75
C GLU A 76 4.83 7.65 -17.52
N HIS A 77 3.80 6.84 -17.83
CA HIS A 77 3.92 5.56 -18.52
C HIS A 77 4.65 4.43 -17.78
N SER A 78 5.19 4.66 -16.58
CA SER A 78 5.77 3.58 -15.77
C SER A 78 4.71 2.51 -15.47
N ILE A 79 5.11 1.24 -15.59
CA ILE A 79 4.26 0.08 -15.32
C ILE A 79 4.37 -0.26 -13.84
N VAL A 80 3.22 -0.31 -13.17
CA VAL A 80 3.13 -0.52 -11.73
C VAL A 80 2.19 -1.65 -11.38
N LEU A 81 2.46 -2.31 -10.25
CA LEU A 81 1.57 -3.30 -9.66
C LEU A 81 0.83 -2.68 -8.48
N ILE A 82 -0.50 -2.72 -8.53
CA ILE A 82 -1.37 -2.13 -7.51
C ILE A 82 -1.98 -3.22 -6.64
N ARG A 83 -2.06 -2.95 -5.34
CA ARG A 83 -2.81 -3.74 -4.36
C ARG A 83 -3.89 -2.91 -3.66
N GLY A 84 -4.80 -3.59 -3.00
CA GLY A 84 -5.82 -2.97 -2.16
C GLY A 84 -5.23 -2.31 -0.92
N GLY A 85 -5.79 -1.16 -0.52
CA GLY A 85 -5.51 -0.54 0.76
C GLY A 85 -5.87 0.95 0.73
N ARG A 86 -6.70 1.38 1.66
CA ARG A 86 -7.14 2.77 1.75
C ARG A 86 -6.17 3.57 2.59
N VAL A 87 -5.74 4.72 2.08
CA VAL A 87 -5.08 5.75 2.89
C VAL A 87 -6.17 6.51 3.64
N LYS A 88 -6.13 6.48 4.98
CA LYS A 88 -7.16 7.13 5.81
C LYS A 88 -7.21 8.64 5.60
N ASP A 89 -6.04 9.25 5.43
CA ASP A 89 -5.87 10.70 5.33
C ASP A 89 -6.35 11.29 4.00
N LEU A 90 -6.30 10.51 2.92
CA LEU A 90 -6.61 10.97 1.56
C LEU A 90 -7.98 10.43 1.11
N PRO A 91 -8.98 11.30 0.87
CA PRO A 91 -10.22 10.86 0.25
C PRO A 91 -9.97 10.37 -1.18
N GLY A 92 -10.67 9.32 -1.61
CA GLY A 92 -10.55 8.76 -2.97
C GLY A 92 -9.36 7.84 -3.21
N VAL A 93 -8.33 7.84 -2.35
CA VAL A 93 -7.14 6.98 -2.50
C VAL A 93 -7.34 5.64 -1.80
N ARG A 94 -7.79 4.64 -2.57
CA ARG A 94 -8.21 3.30 -2.09
C ARG A 94 -7.21 2.19 -2.38
N TYR A 95 -6.11 2.52 -3.05
CA TYR A 95 -5.13 1.56 -3.52
C TYR A 95 -3.71 1.99 -3.18
N HIS A 96 -2.81 1.02 -3.11
CA HIS A 96 -1.37 1.23 -2.94
C HIS A 96 -0.59 0.62 -4.08
N VAL A 97 0.48 1.29 -4.47
CA VAL A 97 1.51 0.72 -5.33
C VAL A 97 2.36 -0.25 -4.50
N VAL A 98 2.60 -1.45 -5.04
CA VAL A 98 3.58 -2.41 -4.50
C VAL A 98 4.97 -1.92 -4.89
N ARG A 99 5.94 -1.95 -3.96
CA ARG A 99 7.32 -1.50 -4.21
C ARG A 99 8.23 -2.69 -4.50
N GLY A 100 9.23 -2.47 -5.35
CA GLY A 100 10.21 -3.50 -5.73
C GLY A 100 9.68 -4.48 -6.78
N THR A 101 8.62 -4.11 -7.51
CA THR A 101 8.02 -4.91 -8.57
C THR A 101 7.81 -4.06 -9.83
N LEU A 102 8.04 -4.65 -11.01
CA LEU A 102 8.00 -3.94 -12.31
C LEU A 102 8.92 -2.70 -12.25
N ASP A 103 8.44 -1.53 -12.69
CA ASP A 103 9.24 -0.30 -12.75
C ASP A 103 9.33 0.41 -11.38
N THR A 104 8.68 -0.13 -10.35
CA THR A 104 8.73 0.46 -9.00
C THR A 104 10.01 0.02 -8.29
N ALA A 105 10.97 0.93 -8.18
CA ALA A 105 12.16 0.70 -7.36
C ALA A 105 11.81 0.49 -5.88
N GLY A 106 12.63 -0.26 -5.14
CA GLY A 106 12.55 -0.32 -3.67
C GLY A 106 12.80 1.05 -3.02
N VAL A 107 12.62 1.15 -1.70
CA VAL A 107 13.03 2.36 -0.96
C VAL A 107 14.52 2.26 -0.63
N THR A 108 15.32 3.30 -0.84
CA THR A 108 16.75 3.25 -0.47
C THR A 108 16.93 3.19 1.05
N ASP A 109 17.98 2.50 1.52
CA ASP A 109 18.44 2.49 2.92
C ASP A 109 17.43 2.04 3.98
N ARG A 110 16.35 1.37 3.58
CA ARG A 110 15.36 0.85 4.52
C ARG A 110 15.92 -0.36 5.26
N LYS A 111 16.29 -0.19 6.53
CA LYS A 111 16.78 -1.28 7.41
C LYS A 111 15.66 -2.11 8.05
N LYS A 112 14.52 -1.49 8.41
CA LYS A 112 13.37 -2.14 9.08
C LYS A 112 12.14 -2.26 8.15
N GLY A 113 11.38 -3.36 8.25
CA GLY A 113 10.14 -3.57 7.48
C GLY A 113 10.36 -3.70 5.97
N ARG A 114 11.52 -4.21 5.57
CA ARG A 114 12.05 -4.26 4.20
C ARG A 114 11.11 -4.90 3.17
N SER A 115 10.48 -6.00 3.55
CA SER A 115 9.56 -6.76 2.69
C SER A 115 8.38 -5.93 2.19
N ARG A 116 7.93 -4.93 2.96
CA ARG A 116 6.79 -4.06 2.56
C ARG A 116 7.18 -3.00 1.53
N TYR A 117 8.47 -2.67 1.43
CA TYR A 117 9.00 -1.58 0.60
C TYR A 117 9.95 -2.08 -0.50
N GLY A 118 10.01 -3.40 -0.73
CA GLY A 118 10.76 -3.99 -1.84
C GLY A 118 12.28 -3.89 -1.68
N THR A 119 12.79 -3.83 -0.44
CA THR A 119 14.25 -3.72 -0.20
C THR A 119 14.85 -5.08 0.13
N LYS A 120 15.94 -5.43 -0.55
CA LYS A 120 16.67 -6.68 -0.29
C LYS A 120 17.48 -6.55 1.01
N ARG A 121 17.81 -7.69 1.61
CA ARG A 121 18.74 -7.73 2.74
C ARG A 121 20.15 -7.48 2.20
N VAL A 122 20.80 -6.43 2.69
CA VAL A 122 22.23 -6.21 2.46
C VAL A 122 22.97 -7.40 3.11
N LYS A 123 23.78 -8.10 2.32
CA LYS A 123 24.66 -9.18 2.81
C LYS A 123 26.00 -8.53 3.13
N GLY A 124 26.37 -8.50 4.42
CA GLY A 124 27.68 -8.00 4.87
C GLY A 124 27.67 -6.65 5.59
N THR A 125 27.08 -6.60 6.78
CA THR A 125 27.71 -5.95 7.94
C THR A 125 27.10 -6.64 9.16
N ALA A 126 27.92 -7.37 9.90
CA ALA A 126 27.53 -7.90 11.19
C ALA A 126 26.96 -6.76 12.07
N PRO A 127 26.04 -7.02 13.01
CA PRO A 127 25.77 -6.04 14.05
C PRO A 127 27.11 -5.65 14.69
N PRO A 128 27.36 -4.35 15.00
CA PRO A 128 28.54 -3.99 15.77
C PRO A 128 28.52 -4.85 17.04
N ALA A 129 29.59 -5.61 17.27
CA ALA A 129 29.77 -6.37 18.49
C ALA A 129 29.52 -5.42 19.68
N ALA A 130 28.76 -5.89 20.67
CA ALA A 130 28.62 -5.16 21.93
C ALA A 130 30.03 -4.76 22.42
N PRO A 131 30.24 -3.54 22.94
CA PRO A 131 31.54 -3.15 23.44
C PRO A 131 31.96 -4.18 24.49
N ALA A 132 33.11 -4.85 24.25
CA ALA A 132 33.69 -5.78 25.20
C ALA A 132 33.83 -5.05 26.55
N ALA A 133 33.35 -5.68 27.62
CA ALA A 133 33.54 -5.18 28.96
C ALA A 133 35.05 -4.95 29.19
N PRO A 134 35.46 -3.84 29.82
CA PRO A 134 36.86 -3.65 30.18
C PRO A 134 37.28 -4.79 31.11
N GLU A 135 38.32 -5.53 30.73
CA GLU A 135 38.99 -6.50 31.59
C GLU A 135 39.41 -5.77 32.88
N ALA A 136 38.93 -6.26 34.02
CA ALA A 136 39.41 -5.81 35.31
C ALA A 136 40.89 -6.20 35.42
N PRO A 137 41.80 -5.28 35.79
CA PRO A 137 43.18 -5.63 36.05
C PRO A 137 43.22 -6.56 37.27
N ALA A 138 43.86 -7.72 37.09
CA ALA A 138 44.21 -8.62 38.18
C ALA A 138 45.43 -8.08 38.93
N ALA A 139 45.37 -8.21 40.27
CA ALA A 139 46.38 -7.92 41.30
C ALA A 139 46.56 -6.45 41.71
#